data_AF-A0A7W1LPI9-F1
#
_entry.id   AF-A0A7W1LPI9-F1
#
_cell.length_a   1.000
_cell.length_b   1.000
_cell.length_c   1.000
_cell.angle_alpha   90.00
_cell.angle_beta   90.00
_cell.angle_gamma   90.00
#
_symmetry.space_group_name_H-M   'P 1'
#
loop_
_entity.id
_entity.type
_entity.pdbx_description
1 polymer ?
#
loop_
_entity_poly.entity_id
_entity_poly.type
_entity_poly.pdbx_seq_one_letter_code
_entity_poly.pdbx_strand_id
1 'polypeptide(L)'
;MTDPGPGPPDSTGSTGSTGSVTPDVAGVIAAALEERELDYERPEPGRFVVTLPGTKKLQTICWLIIGEHALRIEAFVCRQPDENREQLWSYLLQHNSRMYGVAYSIDPVGDIYLVGRLGLHAVTPDEIDRVLGSVLTYADEHFNTMLEIGFGSSIRREWDWRVSRGESLANLQAFAEFAQRRDPVDESDDSTPDS
;
A
#
# COMPACT_ATOMS: atom_id res chain seq x y z
N MET A 1 -17.54 -69.47 44.52
CA MET A 1 -16.74 -68.37 45.08
C MET A 1 -16.01 -67.69 43.94
N THR A 2 -16.75 -66.85 43.20
CA THR A 2 -16.22 -65.82 42.29
C THR A 2 -17.35 -64.80 42.10
N ASP A 3 -16.99 -63.54 42.29
CA ASP A 3 -17.82 -62.35 42.51
C ASP A 3 -18.47 -61.83 41.19
N PRO A 4 -19.73 -61.33 41.18
CA PRO A 4 -20.25 -60.56 40.05
C PRO A 4 -19.89 -59.07 40.21
N GLY A 5 -19.03 -58.57 39.32
CA GLY A 5 -18.67 -57.15 39.27
C GLY A 5 -19.84 -56.24 38.86
N PRO A 6 -19.84 -54.97 39.29
CA PRO A 6 -20.97 -54.07 39.12
C PRO A 6 -21.04 -53.49 37.69
N GLY A 7 -22.28 -53.28 37.22
CA GLY A 7 -22.60 -52.52 36.00
C GLY A 7 -22.31 -51.01 36.11
N PRO A 8 -22.55 -50.26 35.03
CA PRO A 8 -21.75 -49.10 34.62
C PRO A 8 -22.22 -47.78 35.25
N PRO A 9 -21.42 -46.71 35.13
CA PRO A 9 -21.95 -45.37 34.99
C PRO A 9 -21.74 -44.83 33.58
N ASP A 10 -22.83 -44.33 32.99
CA ASP A 10 -22.79 -43.37 31.90
C ASP A 10 -21.91 -42.17 32.28
N SER A 11 -21.03 -41.76 31.38
CA SER A 11 -20.44 -40.42 31.42
C SER A 11 -20.35 -39.86 30.01
N THR A 12 -21.46 -39.26 29.61
CA THR A 12 -21.51 -38.11 28.72
C THR A 12 -20.48 -37.07 29.16
N GLY A 13 -19.37 -37.00 28.45
CA GLY A 13 -18.38 -35.94 28.54
C GLY A 13 -18.27 -35.28 27.18
N SER A 14 -19.23 -34.40 26.87
CA SER A 14 -19.08 -33.41 25.81
C SER A 14 -17.89 -32.55 26.17
N THR A 15 -16.73 -32.80 25.56
CA THR A 15 -15.62 -31.87 25.60
C THR A 15 -16.05 -30.69 24.74
N GLY A 16 -16.71 -29.73 25.38
CA GLY A 16 -16.92 -28.40 24.82
C GLY A 16 -15.57 -27.89 24.39
N SER A 17 -15.33 -27.91 23.07
CA SER A 17 -14.28 -27.12 22.44
C SER A 17 -14.47 -25.71 22.96
N THR A 18 -13.54 -25.29 23.82
CA THR A 18 -13.45 -23.91 24.25
C THR A 18 -12.93 -23.16 23.03
N GLY A 19 -13.82 -22.91 22.07
CA GLY A 19 -13.58 -22.00 20.98
C GLY A 19 -13.26 -20.67 21.62
N SER A 20 -11.99 -20.28 21.58
CA SER A 20 -11.63 -18.89 21.76
C SER A 20 -12.59 -18.10 20.88
N VAL A 21 -13.40 -17.23 21.48
CA VAL A 21 -14.23 -16.30 20.72
C VAL A 21 -13.25 -15.34 20.07
N THR A 22 -12.68 -15.77 18.94
CA THR A 22 -11.99 -14.87 18.04
C THR A 22 -13.08 -13.90 17.61
N PRO A 23 -12.94 -12.59 17.84
CA PRO A 23 -13.88 -11.64 17.28
C PRO A 23 -13.99 -11.93 15.79
N ASP A 24 -15.19 -11.85 15.22
CA ASP A 24 -15.40 -12.06 13.79
C ASP A 24 -14.81 -10.87 13.03
N VAL A 25 -13.47 -10.84 12.92
CA VAL A 25 -12.70 -9.78 12.29
C VAL A 25 -13.10 -9.66 10.82
N ALA A 26 -13.39 -10.79 10.16
CA ALA A 26 -13.86 -10.79 8.77
C ALA A 26 -15.22 -10.10 8.64
N GLY A 27 -16.17 -10.37 9.55
CA GLY A 27 -17.45 -9.69 9.61
C GLY A 27 -17.33 -8.19 9.92
N VAL A 28 -16.40 -7.80 10.79
CA VAL A 28 -16.14 -6.37 11.08
C VAL A 28 -15.59 -5.65 9.86
N ILE A 29 -14.59 -6.22 9.17
CA ILE A 29 -14.03 -5.63 7.95
C ILE A 29 -15.10 -5.53 6.86
N ALA A 30 -15.86 -6.61 6.65
CA ALA A 30 -16.99 -6.66 5.71
C ALA A 30 -17.96 -5.49 5.91
N ALA A 31 -18.49 -5.38 7.14
CA ALA A 31 -19.47 -4.37 7.49
C ALA A 31 -18.89 -2.95 7.33
N ALA A 32 -17.63 -2.75 7.72
CA ALA A 32 -16.98 -1.45 7.61
C ALA A 32 -16.83 -0.99 6.15
N LEU A 33 -16.49 -1.91 5.24
CA LEU A 33 -16.36 -1.64 3.80
C LEU A 33 -17.72 -1.39 3.14
N GLU A 34 -18.74 -2.18 3.50
CA GLU A 34 -20.11 -2.04 2.99
C GLU A 34 -20.78 -0.74 3.45
N GLU A 35 -20.63 -0.38 4.73
CA GLU A 35 -21.15 0.87 5.30
C GLU A 35 -20.60 2.12 4.58
N ARG A 36 -19.37 2.01 4.04
CA ARG A 36 -18.66 3.08 3.35
C ARG A 36 -18.78 3.00 1.83
N GLU A 37 -19.56 2.05 1.32
CA GLU A 37 -19.78 1.84 -0.12
C GLU A 37 -18.46 1.67 -0.89
N LEU A 38 -17.45 1.04 -0.26
CA LEU A 38 -16.16 0.78 -0.90
C LEU A 38 -16.24 -0.47 -1.77
N ASP A 39 -15.72 -0.38 -2.99
CA ASP A 39 -15.56 -1.53 -3.87
C ASP A 39 -14.50 -2.47 -3.31
N TYR A 40 -14.87 -3.73 -3.06
CA TYR A 40 -13.93 -4.75 -2.60
C TYR A 40 -14.24 -6.14 -3.16
N GLU A 41 -13.19 -6.95 -3.27
CA GLU A 41 -13.24 -8.36 -3.60
C GLU A 41 -12.74 -9.22 -2.44
N ARG A 42 -13.22 -10.47 -2.36
CA ARG A 42 -12.73 -11.47 -1.40
C ARG A 42 -12.21 -12.70 -2.15
N PRO A 43 -10.95 -12.68 -2.60
CA PRO A 43 -10.39 -13.79 -3.36
C PRO A 43 -10.26 -15.06 -2.51
N GLU A 44 -10.01 -14.90 -1.21
CA GLU A 44 -9.85 -16.00 -0.25
C GLU A 44 -10.47 -15.64 1.11
N PRO A 45 -10.83 -16.63 1.94
CA PRO A 45 -11.24 -16.38 3.31
C PRO A 45 -10.18 -15.57 4.08
N GLY A 46 -10.60 -14.47 4.67
CA GLY A 46 -9.72 -13.58 5.43
C GLY A 46 -8.81 -12.68 4.58
N ARG A 47 -9.00 -12.63 3.26
CA ARG A 47 -8.34 -11.67 2.37
C ARG A 47 -9.35 -10.78 1.68
N PHE A 48 -9.10 -9.48 1.74
CA PHE A 48 -9.92 -8.47 1.09
C PHE A 48 -9.03 -7.63 0.19
N VAL A 49 -9.51 -7.35 -1.02
CA VAL A 49 -8.89 -6.44 -1.97
C VAL A 49 -9.82 -5.25 -2.10
N VAL A 50 -9.41 -4.10 -1.57
CA VAL A 50 -10.20 -2.87 -1.57
C VAL A 50 -9.67 -1.96 -2.66
N THR A 51 -10.57 -1.43 -3.48
CA THR A 51 -10.24 -0.44 -4.50
C THR A 51 -10.56 0.94 -3.94
N LEU A 52 -9.52 1.73 -3.64
CA LEU A 52 -9.68 3.06 -3.08
C LEU A 52 -9.74 4.11 -4.22
N PRO A 53 -10.76 4.99 -4.25
CA PRO A 53 -10.89 6.03 -5.26
C PRO A 53 -9.92 7.18 -4.97
N GLY A 54 -8.76 7.18 -5.63
CA GLY A 54 -7.77 8.25 -5.52
C GLY A 54 -8.22 9.55 -6.18
N THR A 55 -7.65 10.66 -5.71
CA THR A 55 -8.00 12.02 -6.14
C THR A 55 -7.50 12.35 -7.55
N LYS A 56 -6.44 11.68 -8.02
CA LYS A 56 -5.80 11.92 -9.33
C LYS A 56 -6.12 10.85 -10.38
N LYS A 57 -7.30 10.22 -10.33
CA LYS A 57 -7.71 9.07 -11.18
C LYS A 57 -6.83 7.83 -11.03
N LEU A 58 -5.99 7.78 -10.00
CA LEU A 58 -5.24 6.60 -9.61
C LEU A 58 -6.13 5.76 -8.69
N GLN A 59 -6.44 4.54 -9.11
CA GLN A 59 -7.04 3.58 -8.21
C GLN A 59 -5.93 2.94 -7.38
N THR A 60 -6.03 3.06 -6.05
CA THR A 60 -5.09 2.40 -5.14
C THR A 60 -5.70 1.08 -4.70
N ILE A 61 -5.04 -0.01 -5.04
CA ILE A 61 -5.43 -1.35 -4.59
C ILE A 61 -4.80 -1.60 -3.23
N CYS A 62 -5.65 -1.83 -2.23
CA CYS A 62 -5.25 -2.08 -0.84
C CYS A 62 -5.68 -3.49 -0.41
N TRP A 63 -4.73 -4.29 0.03
CA TRP A 63 -4.96 -5.60 0.61
C TRP A 63 -5.15 -5.51 2.11
N LEU A 64 -6.19 -6.16 2.61
CA LEU A 64 -6.41 -6.43 4.03
C LEU A 64 -6.36 -7.94 4.23
N ILE A 65 -5.32 -8.42 4.91
CA ILE A 65 -5.01 -9.86 5.05
C ILE A 65 -5.04 -10.21 6.54
N ILE A 66 -6.05 -10.98 6.94
CA ILE A 66 -6.19 -11.47 8.32
C ILE A 66 -5.17 -12.60 8.54
N GLY A 67 -4.15 -12.32 9.35
CA GLY A 67 -3.23 -13.33 9.86
C GLY A 67 -3.66 -13.88 11.22
N GLU A 68 -2.83 -14.77 11.77
CA GLU A 68 -3.10 -15.41 13.07
C GLU A 68 -3.15 -14.42 14.25
N HIS A 69 -2.36 -13.35 14.19
CA HIS A 69 -2.21 -12.39 15.30
C HIS A 69 -2.47 -10.94 14.92
N ALA A 70 -2.51 -10.64 13.62
CA ALA A 70 -2.62 -9.27 13.13
C ALA A 70 -3.31 -9.23 11.77
N LEU A 71 -4.04 -8.15 11.54
CA LEU A 71 -4.45 -7.72 10.20
C LEU A 71 -3.25 -7.06 9.54
N ARG A 72 -2.86 -7.56 8.37
CA ARG A 72 -1.85 -6.94 7.54
C ARG A 72 -2.51 -6.07 6.49
N ILE A 73 -1.94 -4.89 6.28
CA ILE A 73 -2.32 -3.94 5.24
C ILE A 73 -1.18 -3.85 4.23
N GLU A 74 -1.46 -4.02 2.95
CA GLU A 74 -0.47 -3.89 1.88
C GLU A 74 -1.09 -3.16 0.69
N ALA A 75 -0.54 -2.01 0.30
CA ALA A 75 -0.97 -1.27 -0.88
C ALA A 75 0.23 -0.99 -1.78
N PHE A 76 0.06 -1.26 -3.07
CA PHE A 76 1.09 -0.99 -4.08
C PHE A 76 1.07 0.49 -4.45
N VAL A 77 2.25 1.14 -4.47
CA VAL A 77 2.38 2.57 -4.79
C VAL A 77 2.95 2.75 -6.19
N CYS A 78 4.19 2.29 -6.43
CA CYS A 78 4.83 2.39 -7.73
C CYS A 78 5.93 1.35 -7.91
N ARG A 79 6.33 1.14 -9.17
CA ARG A 79 7.44 0.26 -9.53
C ARG A 79 8.76 0.86 -9.05
N GLN A 80 9.82 0.06 -9.05
CA GLN A 80 11.16 0.54 -8.71
C GLN A 80 11.51 1.83 -9.50
N PRO A 81 12.17 2.81 -8.85
CA PRO A 81 12.61 4.02 -9.53
C PRO A 81 13.70 3.70 -10.58
N ASP A 82 13.66 4.44 -11.69
CA ASP A 82 14.64 4.34 -12.78
C ASP A 82 15.99 4.97 -12.37
N GLU A 83 15.95 6.00 -11.52
CA GLU A 83 17.12 6.77 -11.08
C GLU A 83 17.00 7.22 -9.61
N ASN A 84 18.08 7.75 -9.04
CA ASN A 84 18.13 8.34 -7.68
C ASN A 84 17.53 7.47 -6.56
N ARG A 85 17.71 6.14 -6.63
CA ARG A 85 17.15 5.17 -5.67
C ARG A 85 17.39 5.55 -4.21
N GLU A 86 18.63 5.88 -3.87
CA GLU A 86 19.03 6.22 -2.50
C GLU A 86 18.36 7.49 -1.99
N GLN A 87 18.21 8.50 -2.86
CA GLN A 87 17.52 9.73 -2.54
C GLN A 87 16.02 9.47 -2.31
N LEU A 88 15.39 8.67 -3.19
CA LEU A 88 13.99 8.32 -3.03
C LEU A 88 13.75 7.52 -1.75
N TRP A 89 14.57 6.51 -1.47
CA TRP A 89 14.41 5.72 -0.24
C TRP A 89 14.66 6.52 1.02
N SER A 90 15.66 7.41 1.01
CA SER A 90 15.90 8.34 2.11
C SER A 90 14.72 9.27 2.34
N TYR A 91 14.11 9.77 1.27
CA TYR A 91 12.89 10.57 1.32
C TYR A 91 11.76 9.78 1.97
N LEU A 92 11.48 8.55 1.52
CA LEU A 92 10.40 7.72 2.06
C LEU A 92 10.60 7.40 3.55
N LEU A 93 11.83 7.05 3.94
CA LEU A 93 12.17 6.74 5.34
C LEU A 93 11.99 7.95 6.28
N GLN A 94 12.28 9.16 5.81
CA GLN A 94 12.07 10.38 6.61
C GLN A 94 10.57 10.63 6.89
N HIS A 95 9.71 10.27 5.94
CA HIS A 95 8.26 10.49 6.05
C HIS A 95 7.56 9.46 6.95
N ASN A 96 8.09 8.22 7.02
CA ASN A 96 7.54 7.15 7.86
C ASN A 96 7.32 7.58 9.33
N SER A 97 8.13 8.51 9.86
CA SER A 97 8.02 8.99 11.24
C SER A 97 6.71 9.76 11.55
N ARG A 98 6.02 10.25 10.53
CA ARG A 98 4.81 11.08 10.64
C ARG A 98 3.55 10.35 10.18
N MET A 99 3.69 9.11 9.73
CA MET A 99 2.61 8.34 9.14
C MET A 99 1.84 7.56 10.21
N TYR A 100 0.55 7.34 9.94
CA TYR A 100 -0.32 6.56 10.79
C TYR A 100 -0.65 5.21 10.16
N GLY A 101 -0.55 4.12 10.94
CA GLY A 101 -1.01 2.77 10.60
C GLY A 101 -0.22 2.04 9.52
N VAL A 102 0.41 2.77 8.59
CA VAL A 102 1.22 2.25 7.49
C VAL A 102 2.54 3.00 7.37
N ALA A 103 3.52 2.36 6.73
CA ALA A 103 4.82 2.92 6.41
C ALA A 103 5.23 2.49 5.01
N TYR A 104 6.07 3.28 4.35
CA TYR A 104 6.72 2.88 3.12
C TYR A 104 7.68 1.72 3.36
N SER A 105 7.65 0.77 2.44
CA SER A 105 8.58 -0.35 2.34
C SER A 105 8.93 -0.60 0.87
N ILE A 106 10.02 -1.33 0.68
CA ILE A 106 10.47 -1.77 -0.63
C ILE A 106 10.56 -3.29 -0.65
N ASP A 107 10.24 -3.88 -1.79
CA ASP A 107 10.46 -5.30 -2.03
C ASP A 107 11.91 -5.56 -2.53
N PRO A 108 12.32 -6.82 -2.74
CA PRO A 108 13.67 -7.14 -3.22
C PRO A 108 14.01 -6.59 -4.61
N VAL A 109 13.02 -6.28 -5.45
CA VAL A 109 13.23 -5.70 -6.78
C VAL A 109 13.33 -4.16 -6.66
N GLY A 110 12.72 -3.58 -5.64
CA GLY A 110 12.70 -2.15 -5.34
C GLY A 110 11.34 -1.51 -5.56
N ASP A 111 10.29 -2.30 -5.79
CA ASP A 111 8.91 -1.80 -5.88
C ASP A 111 8.48 -1.26 -4.52
N ILE A 112 7.72 -0.16 -4.54
CA ILE A 112 7.38 0.60 -3.34
C ILE A 112 5.94 0.27 -2.93
N TYR A 113 5.79 -0.04 -1.64
CA TYR A 113 4.54 -0.42 -1.01
C TYR A 113 4.29 0.40 0.26
N LEU A 114 3.02 0.63 0.57
CA LEU A 114 2.57 1.01 1.91
C LEU A 114 2.20 -0.27 2.67
N VAL A 115 2.83 -0.49 3.81
CA VAL A 115 2.60 -1.68 4.64
C VAL A 115 2.22 -1.30 6.06
N GLY A 116 1.25 -2.00 6.61
CA GLY A 116 0.75 -1.79 7.97
C GLY A 116 0.43 -3.09 8.68
N ARG A 117 0.38 -3.04 10.01
CA ARG A 117 -0.07 -4.16 10.85
C ARG A 117 -0.91 -3.62 11.99
N LEU A 118 -2.11 -4.19 12.16
CA LEU A 118 -2.99 -3.92 13.29
C LEU A 118 -3.19 -5.21 14.09
N GLY A 119 -3.12 -5.13 15.41
CA GLY A 119 -3.52 -6.27 16.25
C GLY A 119 -5.00 -6.57 16.03
N LEU A 120 -5.39 -7.85 16.06
CA LEU A 120 -6.79 -8.24 15.78
C LEU A 120 -7.81 -7.56 16.71
N HIS A 121 -7.42 -7.25 17.94
CA HIS A 121 -8.25 -6.52 18.91
C HIS A 121 -8.51 -5.05 18.53
N ALA A 122 -7.64 -4.45 17.70
CA ALA A 122 -7.75 -3.08 17.25
C ALA A 122 -8.56 -2.97 15.94
N VAL A 123 -8.97 -4.10 15.34
CA VAL A 123 -9.77 -4.08 14.12
C VAL A 123 -11.21 -3.69 14.46
N THR A 124 -11.51 -2.40 14.24
CA THR A 124 -12.85 -1.81 14.37
C THR A 124 -13.20 -1.07 13.08
N PRO A 125 -14.48 -0.78 12.81
CA PRO A 125 -14.86 -0.02 11.60
C PRO A 125 -14.12 1.32 11.49
N ASP A 126 -14.00 2.04 12.60
CA ASP A 126 -13.28 3.32 12.64
C ASP A 126 -11.77 3.16 12.39
N GLU A 127 -11.16 2.07 12.86
CA GLU A 127 -9.73 1.85 12.64
C GLU A 127 -9.44 1.42 11.19
N ILE A 128 -10.32 0.61 10.60
CA ILE A 128 -10.26 0.27 9.17
C ILE A 128 -10.37 1.54 8.33
N ASP A 129 -11.33 2.41 8.64
CA ASP A 129 -11.50 3.70 7.97
C ASP A 129 -10.23 4.56 8.02
N ARG A 130 -9.67 4.74 9.23
CA ARG A 130 -8.45 5.54 9.42
C ARG A 130 -7.27 4.99 8.63
N VAL A 131 -7.08 3.66 8.61
CA VAL A 131 -5.97 3.05 7.88
C VAL A 131 -6.19 3.14 6.37
N LEU A 132 -7.39 2.91 5.86
CA LEU A 132 -7.68 3.07 4.44
C LEU A 132 -7.54 4.52 3.97
N GLY A 133 -8.01 5.48 4.78
CA GLY A 133 -7.78 6.90 4.55
C GLY A 133 -6.30 7.26 4.54
N SER A 134 -5.53 6.73 5.49
CA SER A 134 -4.07 6.91 5.53
C SER A 134 -3.38 6.36 4.28
N VAL A 135 -3.75 5.15 3.85
CA VAL A 135 -3.25 4.55 2.60
C VAL A 135 -3.54 5.45 1.40
N LEU A 136 -4.77 5.93 1.27
CA LEU A 136 -5.19 6.79 0.17
C LEU A 136 -4.39 8.10 0.17
N THR A 137 -4.28 8.76 1.32
CA THR A 137 -3.55 10.02 1.45
C THR A 137 -2.07 9.84 1.11
N TYR A 138 -1.39 8.84 1.68
CA TYR A 138 0.05 8.66 1.46
C TYR A 138 0.37 8.11 0.07
N ALA A 139 -0.56 7.39 -0.57
CA ALA A 139 -0.41 6.99 -1.96
C ALA A 139 -0.48 8.21 -2.90
N ASP A 140 -1.37 9.18 -2.63
CA ASP A 140 -1.59 10.35 -3.51
C ASP A 140 -0.62 11.53 -3.24
N GLU A 141 -0.36 11.85 -1.97
CA GLU A 141 0.36 13.07 -1.55
C GLU A 141 1.83 13.05 -1.99
N HIS A 142 2.50 11.92 -1.78
CA HIS A 142 3.93 11.79 -2.07
C HIS A 142 4.22 11.35 -3.50
N PHE A 143 3.21 10.92 -4.26
CA PHE A 143 3.38 10.34 -5.59
C PHE A 143 4.16 11.25 -6.55
N ASN A 144 3.81 12.53 -6.60
CA ASN A 144 4.47 13.47 -7.51
C ASN A 144 5.96 13.63 -7.17
N THR A 145 6.29 13.78 -5.88
CA THR A 145 7.69 13.89 -5.44
C THR A 145 8.47 12.60 -5.68
N MET A 146 7.83 11.44 -5.51
CA MET A 146 8.45 10.14 -5.82
C MET A 146 8.78 10.04 -7.32
N LEU A 147 7.89 10.53 -8.18
CA LEU A 147 8.12 10.59 -9.63
C LEU A 147 9.23 11.57 -10.02
N GLU A 148 9.26 12.75 -9.40
CA GLU A 148 10.31 13.74 -9.64
C GLU A 148 11.70 13.22 -9.30
N ILE A 149 11.83 12.52 -8.17
CA ILE A 149 13.10 11.97 -7.72
C ILE A 149 13.48 10.75 -8.59
N GLY A 150 12.54 9.81 -8.78
CA GLY A 150 12.85 8.48 -9.31
C GLY A 150 12.67 8.28 -10.81
N PHE A 151 11.98 9.19 -11.51
CA PHE A 151 11.54 8.99 -12.89
C PHE A 151 11.71 10.24 -13.77
N GLY A 152 12.41 11.25 -13.29
CA GLY A 152 12.47 12.57 -13.91
C GLY A 152 13.01 12.55 -15.34
N SER A 153 14.15 11.89 -15.57
CA SER A 153 14.77 11.79 -16.88
C SER A 153 13.96 10.95 -17.87
N SER A 154 13.27 9.92 -17.38
CA SER A 154 12.39 9.06 -18.20
C SER A 154 11.13 9.81 -18.63
N ILE A 155 10.49 10.55 -17.72
CA ILE A 155 9.30 11.37 -18.00
C ILE A 155 9.63 12.46 -19.02
N ARG A 156 10.78 13.14 -18.90
CA ARG A 156 11.22 14.15 -19.87
C ARG A 156 11.47 13.57 -21.25
N ARG A 157 12.16 12.43 -21.34
CA ARG A 157 12.40 11.75 -22.62
C ARG A 157 11.11 11.33 -23.32
N GLU A 158 10.15 10.78 -22.58
CA GLU A 158 8.83 10.42 -23.11
C GLU A 158 8.04 11.66 -23.55
N TRP A 159 8.12 12.76 -22.78
CA TRP A 159 7.49 14.03 -23.14
C TRP A 159 8.02 14.59 -24.46
N ASP A 160 9.35 14.70 -24.60
CA ASP A 160 10.01 15.21 -25.81
C ASP A 160 9.67 14.34 -27.02
N TRP A 161 9.62 13.02 -26.83
CA TRP A 161 9.23 12.07 -27.88
C TRP A 161 7.79 12.32 -28.35
N ARG A 162 6.82 12.47 -27.43
CA ARG A 162 5.42 12.72 -27.80
C ARG A 162 5.22 14.08 -28.46
N VAL A 163 5.90 15.11 -27.98
CA VAL A 163 5.87 16.45 -28.60
C VAL A 163 6.43 16.38 -30.02
N SER A 164 7.56 15.70 -30.23
CA SER A 164 8.17 15.56 -31.55
C SER A 164 7.30 14.82 -32.59
N ARG A 165 6.36 13.97 -32.12
CA ARG A 165 5.47 13.16 -32.96
C ARG A 165 4.02 13.65 -33.00
N GLY A 166 3.67 14.70 -32.25
CA GLY A 166 2.30 15.19 -32.15
C GLY A 166 1.35 14.22 -31.44
N GLU A 167 1.86 13.35 -30.57
CA GLU A 167 1.05 12.41 -29.79
C GLU A 167 0.43 13.05 -28.54
N SER A 168 -0.67 12.46 -28.04
CA SER A 168 -1.43 13.00 -26.91
C SER A 168 -0.62 12.96 -25.60
N LEU A 169 -0.62 14.10 -24.89
CA LEU A 169 0.00 14.28 -23.57
C LEU A 169 -0.98 14.10 -22.40
N ALA A 170 -2.20 13.60 -22.62
CA ALA A 170 -3.24 13.55 -21.58
C ALA A 170 -2.79 12.82 -20.30
N ASN A 171 -2.03 11.73 -20.42
CA ASN A 171 -1.49 10.99 -19.26
C ASN A 171 -0.22 11.62 -18.68
N LEU A 172 0.40 12.54 -19.42
CA LEU A 172 1.58 13.28 -18.97
C LEU A 172 1.24 14.69 -18.47
N GLN A 173 0.00 15.17 -18.61
CA GLN A 173 -0.40 16.52 -18.20
C GLN A 173 -0.13 16.81 -16.72
N ALA A 174 -0.20 15.79 -15.86
CA ALA A 174 0.21 15.88 -14.45
C ALA A 174 1.71 16.21 -14.26
N PHE A 175 2.51 16.10 -15.33
CA PHE A 175 3.95 16.34 -15.39
C PHE A 175 4.32 17.51 -16.31
N ALA A 176 3.34 18.30 -16.78
CA ALA A 176 3.59 19.39 -17.71
C ALA A 176 4.54 20.46 -17.15
N GLU A 177 4.35 20.84 -15.88
CA GLU A 177 5.24 21.78 -15.19
C GLU A 177 6.65 21.19 -14.99
N PHE A 178 6.75 19.88 -14.79
CA PHE A 178 8.02 19.17 -14.59
C PHE A 178 8.84 19.04 -15.88
N ALA A 179 8.20 18.64 -16.99
CA ALA A 179 8.86 18.50 -18.29
C ALA A 179 9.34 19.85 -18.86
N GLN A 180 8.65 20.94 -18.52
CA GLN A 180 9.00 22.29 -18.96
C GLN A 180 10.10 22.93 -18.11
N ARG A 181 10.40 22.38 -16.92
CA ARG A 181 11.47 22.89 -16.05
C ARG A 181 12.82 22.41 -16.58
N ARG A 182 13.40 23.19 -17.47
CA ARG A 182 14.77 23.01 -17.98
C ARG A 182 15.74 23.12 -16.80
N ASP A 183 16.55 22.09 -16.56
CA ASP A 183 17.70 22.27 -15.65
C ASP A 183 18.63 23.32 -16.29
N PRO A 184 19.23 24.23 -15.50
CA PRO A 184 20.27 25.08 -16.03
C PRO A 184 21.35 24.17 -16.61
N VAL A 185 21.60 24.35 -17.91
CA VAL A 185 22.72 23.70 -18.60
C VAL A 185 23.96 24.07 -17.79
N ASP A 186 24.65 23.05 -17.26
CA ASP A 186 25.97 23.23 -16.69
C ASP A 186 26.90 23.57 -17.86
N GLU A 187 26.95 24.85 -18.22
CA GLU A 187 28.00 25.42 -19.08
C GLU A 187 29.29 25.48 -18.25
N SER A 188 29.83 24.30 -17.92
CA SER A 188 31.23 24.18 -17.54
C SER A 188 32.00 23.56 -18.71
N ASP A 189 32.95 24.38 -19.17
CA ASP A 189 34.11 24.07 -20.01
C ASP A 189 33.93 24.13 -21.54
N ASP A 190 34.37 25.25 -22.14
CA ASP A 190 35.63 25.27 -22.92
C ASP A 190 35.83 26.67 -23.53
N SER A 191 36.90 27.38 -23.10
CA SER A 191 37.68 28.39 -23.85
C SER A 191 38.52 29.25 -22.89
N THR A 192 39.66 28.73 -22.43
CA THR A 192 40.75 29.61 -21.96
C THR A 192 41.57 30.02 -23.20
N PRO A 193 41.83 31.31 -23.45
CA PRO A 193 42.47 31.74 -24.69
C PRO A 193 43.96 31.42 -24.71
N ASP A 194 44.39 30.92 -25.88
CA ASP A 194 45.76 30.61 -26.29
C ASP A 194 46.72 31.78 -25.97
N SER A 195 47.91 31.45 -25.40
CA SER A 195 48.97 32.40 -25.04
C SER A 195 50.17 32.28 -25.96
#